data_AF-A0A0J9U155-F1
#
_entry.id   AF-A0A0J9U155-F1
#
_cell.length_a   1.000
_cell.length_b   1.000
_cell.length_c   1.000
_cell.angle_alpha   90.00
_cell.angle_beta   90.00
_cell.angle_gamma   90.00
#
_symmetry.space_group_name_H-M   'P 1'
#
loop_
_entity.id
_entity.type
_entity.pdbx_description
1 polymer ?
#
loop_
_entity_poly.entity_id
_entity_poly.type
_entity_poly.pdbx_seq_one_letter_code
_entity_poly.pdbx_strand_id
1 'polypeptide(L)'
;MAKKPPKYFTYHEYDELKKSFVYVPRDTIDVSFANYLISRITNTHEKELLLHDTFYQLKKLVERHHSFVEYGIEYCCYYINYWLNKTVRDSKYGINEHNFKYFDEFMKIDPNIRDNSINCISKLRYIDADTFQKMEKLYDLYDYFTKLKESEVPTTLCHNISDLAKSTIIRIIRNRRNRRNRQILRTNGTIQNIRTRTRTRIRIRATTRTRTTH
;
A
#
# COMPACT_ATOMS: atom_id res chain seq x y z
N MET A 1 12.62 2.75 -17.27
CA MET A 1 13.41 3.03 -16.05
C MET A 1 13.00 2.05 -14.95
N ALA A 2 13.94 1.33 -14.34
CA ALA A 2 13.64 0.42 -13.23
C ALA A 2 13.12 1.22 -12.03
N LYS A 3 11.96 0.83 -11.49
CA LYS A 3 11.36 1.48 -10.32
C LYS A 3 12.28 1.26 -9.11
N LYS A 4 12.87 2.33 -8.53
CA LYS A 4 13.64 2.22 -7.28
C LYS A 4 12.79 1.53 -6.20
N PRO A 5 13.33 0.58 -5.41
CA PRO A 5 12.57 -0.07 -4.35
C PRO A 5 12.07 0.97 -3.33
N PRO A 6 10.91 0.76 -2.70
CA PRO A 6 10.42 1.68 -1.68
C PRO A 6 11.30 1.60 -0.42
N LYS A 7 11.51 2.75 0.23
CA LYS A 7 12.40 2.91 1.38
C LYS A 7 11.73 2.39 2.66
N TYR A 8 12.47 1.63 3.45
CA TYR A 8 12.06 1.22 4.80
C TYR A 8 12.63 2.21 5.81
N PHE A 9 11.81 2.64 6.77
CA PHE A 9 12.21 3.46 7.89
C PHE A 9 12.70 2.59 9.05
N THR A 10 13.68 3.10 9.78
CA THR A 10 13.96 2.67 11.15
C THR A 10 12.78 3.04 12.07
N TYR A 11 12.75 2.46 13.27
CA TYR A 11 11.72 2.78 14.26
C TYR A 11 11.66 4.29 14.56
N HIS A 12 12.81 4.91 14.80
CA HIS A 12 12.93 6.33 15.15
C HIS A 12 12.42 7.22 14.01
N GLU A 13 12.91 7.02 12.79
CA GLU A 13 12.47 7.78 11.62
C GLU A 13 10.96 7.67 11.40
N TYR A 14 10.40 6.46 11.53
CA TYR A 14 8.97 6.24 11.37
C TYR A 14 8.13 6.95 12.44
N ASP A 15 8.53 6.81 13.71
CA ASP A 15 7.81 7.37 14.86
C ASP A 15 7.81 8.91 14.82
N GLU A 16 8.96 9.53 14.56
CA GLU A 16 9.10 10.97 14.45
C GLU A 16 8.32 11.54 13.25
N LEU A 17 8.48 10.95 12.06
CA LEU A 17 7.73 11.36 10.87
C LEU A 17 6.23 11.28 11.13
N LYS A 18 5.76 10.15 11.67
CA LYS A 18 4.33 9.94 11.99
C LYS A 18 3.81 11.02 12.94
N LYS A 19 4.54 11.32 14.01
CA LYS A 19 4.18 12.36 14.99
C LYS A 19 4.17 13.76 14.37
N SER A 20 5.13 14.07 13.50
CA SER A 20 5.23 15.40 12.85
C SER A 20 3.99 15.76 12.01
N PHE A 21 3.28 14.76 11.50
CA PHE A 21 2.07 14.89 10.70
C PHE A 21 0.77 14.92 11.53
N VAL A 22 0.85 14.77 12.86
CA VAL A 22 -0.31 14.93 13.76
C VAL A 22 -0.50 16.43 14.05
N TYR A 23 -1.43 17.05 13.35
CA TYR A 23 -1.77 18.46 13.56
C TYR A 23 -3.20 18.81 13.15
N VAL A 24 -3.67 19.99 13.55
CA VAL A 24 -4.92 20.60 13.08
C VAL A 24 -4.55 21.72 12.09
N PRO A 25 -5.04 21.69 10.85
CA PRO A 25 -4.84 22.78 9.89
C PRO A 25 -5.40 24.09 10.44
N ARG A 26 -4.71 25.20 10.17
CA ARG A 26 -5.20 26.54 10.52
C ARG A 26 -6.26 27.02 9.54
N ASP A 27 -6.05 26.70 8.27
CA ASP A 27 -6.91 27.10 7.16
C ASP A 27 -7.80 25.95 6.71
N THR A 28 -8.91 26.30 6.06
CA THR A 28 -9.82 25.33 5.45
C THR A 28 -9.14 24.66 4.25
N ILE A 29 -9.09 23.33 4.27
CA ILE A 29 -8.54 22.55 3.17
C ILE A 29 -9.64 22.27 2.15
N ASP A 30 -9.59 22.94 1.00
CA ASP A 30 -10.47 22.66 -0.14
C ASP A 30 -9.95 21.47 -0.95
N VAL A 31 -10.80 20.45 -1.12
CA VAL A 31 -10.54 19.29 -2.00
C VAL A 31 -11.65 19.07 -3.02
N SER A 32 -12.46 20.09 -3.32
CA SER A 32 -13.56 20.03 -4.29
C SER A 32 -13.11 19.49 -5.66
N PHE A 33 -11.88 19.80 -6.10
CA PHE A 33 -11.28 19.28 -7.33
C PHE A 33 -11.15 17.74 -7.36
N ALA A 34 -11.10 17.09 -6.20
CA ALA A 34 -11.05 15.63 -6.11
C ALA A 34 -12.32 14.97 -6.65
N ASN A 35 -13.47 15.66 -6.65
CA ASN A 35 -14.75 15.12 -7.14
C ASN A 35 -14.67 14.68 -8.62
N TYR A 36 -13.95 15.44 -9.44
CA TYR A 36 -13.71 15.08 -10.83
C TYR A 36 -12.93 13.76 -10.95
N LEU A 37 -11.95 13.53 -10.07
CA LEU A 37 -11.14 12.31 -10.08
C LEU A 37 -11.91 11.12 -9.50
N ILE A 38 -12.70 11.35 -8.45
CA ILE A 38 -13.53 10.34 -7.80
C ILE A 38 -14.57 9.80 -8.79
N SER A 39 -15.25 10.67 -9.55
CA SER A 39 -16.27 10.25 -10.54
C SER A 39 -15.71 9.38 -11.67
N ARG A 40 -14.38 9.41 -11.90
CA ARG A 40 -13.70 8.53 -12.87
C ARG A 40 -13.44 7.13 -12.33
N ILE A 41 -13.60 6.92 -11.02
CA ILE A 41 -13.53 5.61 -10.37
C ILE A 41 -14.97 5.13 -10.22
N THR A 42 -15.38 4.12 -10.97
CA THR A 42 -16.72 3.52 -10.81
C THR A 42 -16.86 2.96 -9.38
N ASN A 43 -17.66 3.63 -8.55
CA ASN A 43 -17.76 3.37 -7.12
C ASN A 43 -19.20 3.56 -6.62
N THR A 44 -19.48 3.09 -5.41
CA THR A 44 -20.74 3.43 -4.71
C THR A 44 -20.55 4.74 -3.95
N HIS A 45 -21.64 5.43 -3.64
CA HIS A 45 -21.62 6.70 -2.91
C HIS A 45 -20.80 6.65 -1.60
N GLU A 46 -20.92 5.55 -0.84
CA GLU A 46 -20.11 5.33 0.38
C GLU A 46 -18.61 5.37 0.09
N LYS A 47 -18.16 4.74 -1.00
CA LYS A 47 -16.75 4.73 -1.40
C LYS A 47 -16.27 6.09 -1.87
N GLU A 48 -17.15 6.86 -2.52
CA GLU A 48 -16.85 8.23 -2.92
C GLU A 48 -16.60 9.13 -1.71
N LEU A 49 -17.42 9.02 -0.66
CA LEU A 49 -17.21 9.75 0.60
C LEU A 49 -15.88 9.37 1.27
N LEU A 50 -15.55 8.08 1.30
CA LEU A 50 -14.27 7.60 1.83
C LEU A 50 -13.06 8.11 1.01
N LEU A 51 -13.19 8.16 -0.32
CA LEU A 51 -12.16 8.72 -1.18
C LEU A 51 -12.02 10.23 -0.98
N HIS A 52 -13.13 10.94 -0.84
CA HIS A 52 -13.11 12.38 -0.57
C HIS A 52 -12.37 12.70 0.74
N ASP A 53 -12.67 11.98 1.83
CA ASP A 53 -11.89 12.09 3.08
C ASP A 53 -10.41 11.74 2.86
N THR A 54 -10.11 10.71 2.06
CA THR A 54 -8.72 10.35 1.75
C THR A 54 -7.98 11.48 1.01
N PHE A 55 -8.61 12.16 0.06
CA PHE A 55 -8.02 13.31 -0.62
C PHE A 55 -7.82 14.49 0.33
N TYR A 56 -8.78 14.75 1.24
CA TYR A 56 -8.64 15.74 2.30
C TYR A 56 -7.42 15.44 3.19
N GLN A 57 -7.29 14.22 3.70
CA GLN A 57 -6.16 13.82 4.53
C GLN A 57 -4.84 13.85 3.75
N LEU A 58 -4.84 13.48 2.46
CA LEU A 58 -3.66 13.59 1.61
C LEU A 58 -3.20 15.04 1.46
N LYS A 59 -4.13 15.97 1.15
CA LYS A 59 -3.84 17.40 1.03
C LYS A 59 -3.28 17.97 2.32
N LYS A 60 -3.92 17.64 3.45
CA LYS A 60 -3.43 17.95 4.80
C LYS A 60 -1.98 17.50 5.00
N LEU A 61 -1.65 16.27 4.65
CA LEU A 61 -0.28 15.78 4.83
C LEU A 61 0.74 16.54 3.96
N VAL A 62 0.42 16.82 2.69
CA VAL A 62 1.36 17.50 1.78
C VAL A 62 1.52 18.99 2.09
N GLU A 63 0.52 19.64 2.68
CA GLU A 63 0.58 21.05 3.11
C GLU A 63 1.27 21.24 4.47
N ARG A 64 1.70 20.16 5.14
CA ARG A 64 2.44 20.23 6.41
C ARG A 64 3.90 20.61 6.19
N HIS A 65 4.16 21.82 5.69
CA HIS A 65 5.49 22.34 5.34
C HIS A 65 6.56 22.13 6.43
N HIS A 66 6.19 22.30 7.71
CA HIS A 66 7.09 22.09 8.84
C HIS A 66 7.78 20.72 8.81
N SER A 67 7.02 19.64 8.56
CA SER A 67 7.58 18.29 8.50
C SER A 67 8.60 18.14 7.37
N PHE A 68 8.36 18.78 6.23
CA PHE A 68 9.27 18.72 5.08
C PHE A 68 10.58 19.46 5.32
N VAL A 69 10.53 20.58 6.06
CA VAL A 69 11.73 21.34 6.46
C VAL A 69 12.56 20.54 7.47
N GLU A 70 11.91 19.91 8.43
CA GLU A 70 12.57 19.19 9.53
C GLU A 70 13.17 17.84 9.08
N TYR A 71 12.40 17.03 8.34
CA TYR A 71 12.79 15.64 8.01
C TYR A 71 13.24 15.47 6.55
N GLY A 72 13.05 16.49 5.72
CA GLY A 72 13.42 16.47 4.31
C GLY A 72 12.35 15.84 3.40
N ILE A 73 12.28 16.39 2.18
CA ILE A 73 11.25 16.07 1.18
C ILE A 73 11.14 14.57 0.89
N GLU A 74 12.26 13.88 0.71
CA GLU A 74 12.23 12.46 0.36
C GLU A 74 11.61 11.60 1.47
N TYR A 75 11.98 11.83 2.74
CA TYR A 75 11.46 11.07 3.86
C TYR A 75 9.96 11.29 4.05
N CYS A 76 9.53 12.56 4.00
CA CYS A 76 8.11 12.92 4.03
C CYS A 76 7.32 12.26 2.90
N CYS A 77 7.80 12.32 1.66
CA CYS A 77 7.09 11.71 0.54
C CYS A 77 7.06 10.18 0.58
N TYR A 78 8.11 9.52 1.09
CA TYR A 78 8.06 8.08 1.31
C TYR A 78 7.03 7.71 2.38
N TYR A 79 6.94 8.50 3.45
CA TYR A 79 5.95 8.29 4.51
C TYR A 79 4.53 8.52 3.99
N ILE A 80 4.26 9.64 3.31
CA ILE A 80 2.94 9.96 2.73
C ILE A 80 2.53 8.88 1.74
N ASN A 81 3.46 8.39 0.90
CA ASN A 81 3.15 7.30 -0.03
C ASN A 81 2.80 5.99 0.69
N TYR A 82 3.50 5.65 1.78
CA TYR A 82 3.15 4.50 2.61
C TYR A 82 1.78 4.68 3.26
N TRP A 83 1.52 5.82 3.90
CA TRP A 83 0.25 6.15 4.53
C TRP A 83 -0.90 6.00 3.53
N LEU A 84 -0.77 6.61 2.35
CA LEU A 84 -1.79 6.55 1.31
C LEU A 84 -2.03 5.11 0.84
N ASN A 85 -0.96 4.34 0.61
CA ASN A 85 -1.08 2.93 0.26
C ASN A 85 -1.76 2.11 1.37
N LYS A 86 -1.56 2.43 2.65
CA LYS A 86 -2.23 1.76 3.76
C LYS A 86 -3.71 2.11 3.81
N THR A 87 -4.04 3.39 3.63
CA THR A 87 -5.42 3.89 3.64
C THR A 87 -6.27 3.26 2.53
N VAL A 88 -5.78 3.25 1.28
CA VAL A 88 -6.61 2.91 0.12
C VAL A 88 -6.63 1.43 -0.27
N ARG A 89 -5.91 0.58 0.47
CA ARG A 89 -5.78 -0.85 0.14
C ARG A 89 -6.99 -1.70 0.50
N ASP A 90 -7.93 -1.16 1.25
CA ASP A 90 -9.20 -1.82 1.47
C ASP A 90 -10.05 -1.78 0.18
N SER A 91 -10.69 -2.91 -0.14
CA SER A 91 -11.74 -3.06 -1.16
C SER A 91 -12.86 -2.00 -1.09
N LYS A 92 -13.02 -1.37 0.07
CA LYS A 92 -13.93 -0.25 0.32
C LYS A 92 -13.60 1.02 -0.46
N TYR A 93 -12.38 1.20 -0.98
CA TYR A 93 -12.03 2.42 -1.73
C TYR A 93 -12.14 2.26 -3.25
N GLY A 94 -12.23 1.03 -3.75
CA GLY A 94 -12.20 0.76 -5.20
C GLY A 94 -10.85 1.09 -5.86
N ILE A 95 -9.78 1.23 -5.07
CA ILE A 95 -8.45 1.58 -5.57
C ILE A 95 -7.62 0.33 -5.91
N ASN A 96 -6.98 0.37 -7.06
CA ASN A 96 -6.06 -0.63 -7.60
C ASN A 96 -4.84 0.07 -8.23
N GLU A 97 -3.89 -0.70 -8.74
CA GLU A 97 -2.67 -0.13 -9.35
C GLU A 97 -2.96 0.85 -10.50
N HIS A 98 -4.02 0.63 -11.27
CA HIS A 98 -4.34 1.45 -12.44
C HIS A 98 -4.91 2.82 -12.07
N ASN A 99 -5.80 2.89 -11.08
CA ASN A 99 -6.45 4.13 -10.68
C ASN A 99 -5.73 4.87 -9.53
N PHE A 100 -4.73 4.25 -8.89
CA PHE A 100 -3.90 4.94 -7.89
C PHE A 100 -3.24 6.22 -8.44
N LYS A 101 -3.00 6.28 -9.76
CA LYS A 101 -2.47 7.49 -10.43
C LYS A 101 -3.30 8.76 -10.19
N TYR A 102 -4.57 8.63 -9.83
CA TYR A 102 -5.43 9.79 -9.56
C TYR A 102 -4.98 10.60 -8.34
N PHE A 103 -4.27 10.01 -7.38
CA PHE A 103 -3.66 10.78 -6.29
C PHE A 103 -2.49 11.66 -6.76
N ASP A 104 -1.73 11.20 -7.76
CA ASP A 104 -0.70 12.02 -8.41
C ASP A 104 -1.30 13.09 -9.32
N GLU A 105 -2.38 12.76 -10.06
CA GLU A 105 -3.13 13.75 -10.84
C GLU A 105 -3.73 14.86 -9.96
N PHE A 106 -4.27 14.51 -8.79
CA PHE A 106 -4.79 15.48 -7.82
C PHE A 106 -3.74 16.52 -7.42
N MET A 107 -2.55 16.08 -7.01
CA MET A 107 -1.46 16.98 -6.62
C MET A 107 -0.98 17.88 -7.77
N LYS A 108 -1.16 17.46 -9.03
CA LYS A 108 -0.78 18.25 -10.21
C LYS A 108 -1.84 19.29 -10.60
N ILE A 109 -3.10 19.07 -10.23
CA ILE A 109 -4.20 19.98 -10.57
C ILE A 109 -4.34 21.06 -9.49
N ASP A 110 -4.11 20.70 -8.23
CA ASP A 110 -4.20 21.64 -7.11
C ASP A 110 -3.07 22.69 -7.18
N PRO A 111 -3.37 24.00 -7.34
CA PRO A 111 -2.36 25.03 -7.48
C PRO A 111 -1.51 25.21 -6.22
N ASN A 112 -2.06 24.98 -5.02
CA ASN A 112 -1.33 25.10 -3.76
C ASN A 112 -0.24 24.02 -3.64
N ILE A 113 -0.46 22.86 -4.28
CA ILE A 113 0.50 21.75 -4.26
C ILE A 113 1.44 21.85 -5.47
N ARG A 114 0.91 22.12 -6.66
CA ARG A 114 1.67 22.15 -7.92
C ARG A 114 2.76 23.22 -7.91
N ASP A 115 2.41 24.41 -7.45
CA ASP A 115 3.30 25.58 -7.55
C ASP A 115 4.26 25.66 -6.34
N ASN A 116 4.10 24.74 -5.38
CA ASN A 116 4.98 24.60 -4.22
C ASN A 116 6.22 23.76 -4.58
N SER A 117 7.41 24.29 -4.29
CA SER A 117 8.69 23.61 -4.52
C SER A 117 8.91 22.39 -3.61
N ILE A 118 8.17 22.32 -2.50
CA ILE A 118 8.16 21.24 -1.52
C ILE A 118 6.89 20.41 -1.74
N ASN A 119 6.96 19.41 -2.62
CA ASN A 119 5.82 18.56 -2.91
C ASN A 119 6.23 17.09 -3.13
N CYS A 120 5.23 16.22 -3.17
CA CYS A 120 5.39 14.79 -3.43
C CYS A 120 4.94 14.37 -4.83
N ILE A 121 4.81 15.32 -5.75
CA ILE A 121 4.46 15.06 -7.14
C ILE A 121 5.49 14.09 -7.72
N SER A 122 5.03 13.08 -8.46
CA SER A 122 5.81 11.97 -9.00
C SER A 122 6.43 10.98 -8.00
N LYS A 123 6.27 11.19 -6.68
CA LYS A 123 6.74 10.26 -5.63
C LYS A 123 5.63 9.32 -5.14
N LEU A 124 4.36 9.69 -5.32
CA LEU A 124 3.23 8.80 -5.01
C LEU A 124 3.12 7.69 -6.05
N ARG A 125 3.07 6.45 -5.57
CA ARG A 125 2.95 5.25 -6.39
C ARG A 125 2.29 4.12 -5.63
N TYR A 126 1.54 3.32 -6.37
CA TYR A 126 1.05 2.04 -5.86
C TYR A 126 2.26 1.15 -5.54
N ILE A 127 2.39 0.74 -4.28
CA ILE A 127 3.39 -0.23 -3.84
C ILE A 127 2.89 -1.62 -4.27
N ASP A 128 3.73 -2.57 -4.67
CA ASP A 128 3.21 -3.91 -4.94
C ASP A 128 2.73 -4.59 -3.64
N ALA A 129 1.83 -5.56 -3.75
CA ALA A 129 1.23 -6.20 -2.58
C ALA A 129 2.28 -6.90 -1.68
N ASP A 130 3.35 -7.47 -2.25
CA ASP A 130 4.37 -8.18 -1.46
C ASP A 130 5.18 -7.24 -0.59
N THR A 131 5.61 -6.13 -1.20
CA THR A 131 6.40 -5.10 -0.55
C THR A 131 5.59 -4.32 0.47
N PHE A 132 4.37 -3.94 0.12
CA PHE A 132 3.47 -3.27 1.07
C PHE A 132 3.23 -4.15 2.31
N GLN A 133 2.94 -5.44 2.12
CA GLN A 133 2.68 -6.35 3.23
C GLN A 133 3.91 -6.62 4.12
N LYS A 134 5.13 -6.26 3.67
CA LYS A 134 6.33 -6.26 4.52
C LYS A 134 6.43 -4.95 5.31
N MET A 135 6.23 -3.82 4.64
CA MET A 135 6.24 -2.49 5.25
C MET A 135 5.18 -2.35 6.33
N GLU A 136 3.93 -2.69 6.01
CA GLU A 136 2.82 -2.67 6.95
C GLU A 136 3.16 -3.45 8.20
N LYS A 137 3.78 -4.62 8.05
CA LYS A 137 4.08 -5.45 9.22
C LYS A 137 5.14 -4.88 10.13
N LEU A 138 6.15 -4.26 9.53
CA LEU A 138 7.23 -3.61 10.24
C LEU A 138 6.70 -2.39 10.99
N TYR A 139 5.86 -1.58 10.35
CA TYR A 139 5.37 -0.35 10.96
C TYR A 139 4.23 -0.60 11.95
N ASP A 140 3.40 -1.65 11.78
CA ASP A 140 2.49 -2.11 12.83
C ASP A 140 3.26 -2.56 14.09
N LEU A 141 4.43 -3.18 13.90
CA LEU A 141 5.31 -3.58 14.99
C LEU A 141 5.86 -2.34 15.71
N TYR A 142 6.29 -1.32 14.96
CA TYR A 142 6.69 -0.03 15.53
C TYR A 142 5.57 0.64 16.30
N ASP A 143 4.36 0.68 15.75
CA ASP A 143 3.18 1.26 16.41
C ASP A 143 2.87 0.56 17.73
N TYR A 144 2.91 -0.76 17.74
CA TYR A 144 2.70 -1.53 18.96
C TYR A 144 3.82 -1.29 19.97
N PHE A 145 5.08 -1.21 19.53
CA PHE A 145 6.20 -0.87 20.42
C PHE A 145 6.09 0.54 21.01
N THR A 146 5.68 1.55 20.24
CA THR A 146 5.42 2.92 20.74
C THR A 146 4.34 2.90 21.82
N LYS A 147 3.21 2.21 21.59
CA LYS A 147 2.14 2.08 22.59
C LYS A 147 2.60 1.43 23.89
N LEU A 148 3.50 0.44 23.79
CA LEU A 148 4.08 -0.19 24.97
C LEU A 148 5.01 0.74 25.74
N LYS A 149 5.82 1.53 25.05
CA LYS A 149 6.70 2.53 25.69
C LYS A 149 5.92 3.62 26.41
N GLU A 150 4.75 3.97 25.88
CA GLU A 150 3.85 4.97 26.48
C GLU A 150 3.01 4.41 27.64
N SER A 151 3.04 3.09 27.88
CA SER A 151 2.35 2.46 29.01
C SER A 151 3.13 2.69 30.32
N GLU A 152 2.46 3.25 31.33
CA GLU A 152 3.04 3.49 32.66
C GLU A 152 3.29 2.23 33.49
N VAL A 153 2.98 1.02 32.98
CA VAL A 153 3.10 -0.24 33.74
C VAL A 153 4.40 -0.97 33.35
N PRO A 154 5.49 -0.89 34.13
CA PRO A 154 6.83 -1.35 33.72
C PRO A 154 6.91 -2.86 33.51
N THR A 155 6.12 -3.63 34.27
CA THR A 155 6.05 -5.10 34.17
C THR A 155 5.46 -5.58 32.85
N THR A 156 4.68 -4.76 32.15
CA THR A 156 4.13 -5.11 30.85
C THR A 156 5.20 -5.10 29.75
N LEU A 157 6.27 -4.31 29.86
CA LEU A 157 7.28 -4.17 28.80
C LEU A 157 8.07 -5.47 28.57
N CYS A 158 8.55 -6.14 29.62
CA CYS A 158 9.32 -7.39 29.50
C CYS A 158 8.47 -8.59 29.05
N HIS A 159 7.23 -8.71 29.56
CA HIS A 159 6.28 -9.72 29.11
C HIS A 159 5.82 -9.46 27.67
N ASN A 160 5.55 -8.20 27.33
CA ASN A 160 5.09 -7.83 26.00
C ASN A 160 6.19 -7.83 24.96
N ILE A 161 7.48 -7.64 25.30
CA ILE A 161 8.59 -7.86 24.34
C ILE A 161 8.68 -9.35 23.97
N SER A 162 8.44 -10.25 24.92
CA SER A 162 8.34 -11.68 24.63
C SER A 162 7.13 -11.99 23.73
N ASP A 163 6.00 -11.32 23.96
CA ASP A 163 4.82 -11.45 23.10
C ASP A 163 4.97 -10.72 21.75
N LEU A 164 5.80 -9.68 21.69
CA LEU A 164 6.21 -8.98 20.48
C LEU A 164 7.04 -9.90 19.61
N ALA A 165 8.05 -10.53 20.20
CA ALA A 165 8.91 -11.50 19.55
C ALA A 165 8.08 -12.73 19.10
N LYS A 166 7.21 -13.26 19.96
CA LYS A 166 6.31 -14.37 19.59
C LYS A 166 5.33 -13.97 18.49
N SER A 167 4.66 -12.83 18.59
CA SER A 167 3.66 -12.39 17.59
C SER A 167 4.33 -12.07 16.25
N THR A 168 5.50 -11.43 16.24
CA THR A 168 6.27 -11.20 15.01
C THR A 168 6.76 -12.50 14.40
N ILE A 169 7.32 -13.43 15.18
CA ILE A 169 7.77 -14.74 14.72
C ILE A 169 6.58 -15.56 14.19
N ILE A 170 5.48 -15.66 14.93
CA ILE A 170 4.25 -16.36 14.50
C ILE A 170 3.69 -15.72 13.23
N ARG A 171 3.66 -14.38 13.15
CA ARG A 171 3.18 -13.66 11.96
C ARG A 171 4.13 -13.90 10.78
N ILE A 172 5.45 -13.91 10.97
CA ILE A 172 6.43 -14.25 9.93
C ILE A 172 6.24 -15.69 9.44
N ILE A 173 6.11 -16.65 10.36
CA ILE A 173 5.88 -18.08 10.05
C ILE A 173 4.57 -18.25 9.27
N ARG A 174 3.46 -17.68 9.75
CA ARG A 174 2.15 -17.76 9.10
C ARG A 174 2.20 -17.14 7.69
N ASN A 175 2.92 -16.03 7.53
CA ASN A 175 3.08 -15.41 6.21
C ASN A 175 3.97 -16.21 5.26
N ARG A 176 5.07 -16.80 5.74
CA ARG A 176 5.88 -17.73 4.95
C ARG A 176 5.04 -18.93 4.49
N ARG A 177 4.21 -19.48 5.37
CA ARG A 177 3.27 -20.58 5.05
C ARG A 177 2.25 -20.16 3.99
N ASN A 178 1.62 -19.01 4.14
CA ASN A 178 0.65 -18.48 3.17
C ASN A 178 1.27 -18.19 1.80
N ARG A 179 2.51 -17.68 1.75
CA ARG A 179 3.25 -17.47 0.48
C ARG A 179 3.54 -18.80 -0.21
N ARG A 180 4.02 -19.82 0.52
CA ARG A 180 4.21 -21.17 -0.03
C ARG A 180 2.90 -21.73 -0.58
N ASN A 181 1.81 -21.63 0.17
CA ASN A 181 0.50 -22.15 -0.26
C ASN A 181 0.02 -21.47 -1.55
N ARG A 182 0.17 -20.14 -1.68
CA ARG A 182 -0.16 -19.44 -2.93
C ARG A 182 0.73 -19.85 -4.10
N GLN A 183 2.02 -20.06 -3.86
CA GLN A 183 2.94 -20.54 -4.89
C GLN A 183 2.55 -21.93 -5.37
N ILE A 184 2.23 -22.85 -4.44
CA ILE A 184 1.79 -24.22 -4.74
C ILE A 184 0.50 -24.21 -5.55
N LEU A 185 -0.49 -23.39 -5.18
CA LEU A 185 -1.74 -23.25 -5.93
C LEU A 185 -1.50 -22.76 -7.36
N ARG A 186 -0.61 -21.77 -7.54
CA ARG A 186 -0.23 -21.28 -8.87
C ARG A 186 0.45 -22.35 -9.71
N THR A 187 1.42 -23.09 -9.16
CA THR A 187 2.09 -24.18 -9.90
C THR A 187 1.13 -25.31 -10.24
N ASN A 188 0.22 -25.68 -9.33
CA ASN A 188 -0.78 -26.70 -9.60
C ASN A 188 -1.74 -26.31 -10.73
N GLY A 189 -2.17 -25.04 -10.77
CA GLY A 189 -2.96 -24.50 -11.87
C GLY A 189 -2.23 -24.57 -13.22
N THR A 190 -0.94 -24.21 -13.23
CA THR A 190 -0.11 -24.31 -14.44
C THR A 190 0.05 -25.76 -14.91
N ILE A 191 0.30 -26.70 -13.99
CA ILE A 191 0.44 -28.13 -14.31
C ILE A 191 -0.87 -28.69 -14.88
N GLN A 192 -2.03 -28.33 -14.31
CA GLN A 192 -3.32 -28.75 -14.86
C GLN A 192 -3.53 -28.22 -16.28
N ASN A 193 -3.22 -26.94 -16.53
CA ASN A 193 -3.32 -26.34 -17.87
C ASN A 193 -2.39 -27.00 -18.90
N ILE A 194 -1.18 -27.41 -18.50
CA ILE A 194 -0.28 -28.17 -19.38
C ILE A 194 -0.87 -29.55 -19.67
N ARG A 195 -1.36 -30.27 -18.65
CA ARG A 195 -1.98 -31.60 -18.83
C ARG A 195 -3.19 -31.56 -19.75
N THR A 196 -4.07 -30.56 -19.61
CA THR A 196 -5.23 -30.39 -20.49
C THR A 196 -4.80 -30.11 -21.93
N ARG A 197 -3.87 -29.19 -22.15
CA ARG A 197 -3.34 -28.90 -23.50
C ARG A 197 -2.67 -30.12 -24.15
N THR A 198 -1.89 -30.89 -23.40
CA THR A 198 -1.25 -32.11 -23.90
C THR A 198 -2.29 -33.17 -24.26
N ARG A 199 -3.32 -33.39 -23.42
CA ARG A 199 -4.44 -34.28 -23.74
C ARG A 199 -5.18 -33.86 -25.01
N THR A 200 -5.46 -32.57 -25.17
CA THR A 200 -6.10 -32.03 -26.37
C THR A 200 -5.23 -32.27 -27.61
N ARG A 201 -3.92 -32.03 -27.54
CA ARG A 201 -2.99 -32.28 -28.66
C ARG A 201 -2.89 -33.76 -29.04
N ILE A 202 -2.84 -34.66 -28.05
CA ILE A 202 -2.84 -36.11 -28.30
C ILE A 202 -4.15 -36.52 -28.98
N ARG A 203 -5.29 -36.00 -28.51
CA ARG A 203 -6.60 -36.30 -29.09
C ARG A 203 -6.71 -35.82 -30.54
N ILE A 204 -6.22 -34.61 -30.85
CA ILE A 204 -6.17 -34.07 -32.22
C ILE A 204 -5.27 -34.91 -33.13
N ARG A 205 -4.10 -35.35 -32.63
CA ARG A 205 -3.19 -36.24 -33.39
C ARG A 205 -3.80 -37.61 -33.66
N ALA A 206 -4.56 -38.17 -32.72
CA ALA A 206 -5.25 -39.43 -32.91
C ALA A 206 -6.33 -39.33 -33.99
N THR A 207 -7.15 -38.27 -34.00
CA THR A 207 -8.19 -38.06 -35.03
C THR A 207 -7.65 -37.73 -36.42
N THR A 208 -6.48 -37.10 -36.54
CA THR A 208 -5.83 -36.85 -37.84
C THR A 208 -5.21 -38.11 -38.43
N ARG A 209 -4.70 -39.03 -37.59
CA ARG A 209 -4.12 -40.31 -38.03
C ARG A 209 -5.18 -41.31 -38.51
N THR A 210 -6.37 -41.31 -37.91
CA THR A 210 -7.51 -42.13 -38.38
C THR A 210 -8.15 -41.60 -39.66
N ARG A 211 -7.94 -40.34 -40.02
CA ARG A 211 -8.47 -39.72 -41.26
C ARG A 211 -7.56 -39.90 -42.48
N THR A 212 -6.31 -40.34 -42.29
CA THR A 212 -5.32 -40.53 -43.37
C THR A 212 -5.17 -42.00 -43.80
N THR A 213 -5.96 -42.91 -43.23
CA THR A 213 -5.96 -44.35 -43.52
C THR A 213 -7.22 -44.82 -44.26
N HIS A 214 -7.91 -43.91 -44.97
CA HIS A 214 -9.03 -44.23 -45.87
C HIS A 214 -8.73 -43.72 -47.27
#